data_AF-A0A7S0UGE5-F1
#
_entry.id   AF-A0A7S0UGE5-F1
#
_cell.length_a   1.000
_cell.length_b   1.000
_cell.length_c   1.000
_cell.angle_alpha   90.00
_cell.angle_beta   90.00
_cell.angle_gamma   90.00
#
_symmetry.space_group_name_H-M   'P 1'
#
loop_
_entity.id
_entity.type
_entity.pdbx_description
1 polymer ?
#
loop_
_entity_poly.entity_id
_entity_poly.type
_entity_poly.pdbx_seq_one_letter_code
_entity_poly.pdbx_strand_id
1 'polypeptide(L)'
;NNLSPVENLLLGSRLEEIKTGIRNDYSSCSKFETRTFIFPGAGGVDALVEELQARKPNSMIVDWKEYRGSILTASFDSEAVGEAIAELVLETISNGDNLQNSIQFIGISVGGFAANSAATVVHRHLTENNPGICDVHLVLLDPFCGRGVAGPNYGRENFGKHATTALQILNTDDPVPTTNEVLPLCYCIDVTDAPEKKNFVLLPGDSMHSWPLAYYARYYNEDSATPLLPRGKVKIVS
;
A
#
# COMPACT_ATOMS: atom_id res chain seq x y z
N ASN A 1 14.12 10.77 -13.63
CA ASN A 1 13.71 9.92 -14.77
C ASN A 1 14.51 10.32 -16.01
N ASN A 2 15.20 9.37 -16.64
CA ASN A 2 15.94 9.58 -17.90
C ASN A 2 15.05 9.35 -19.14
N LEU A 3 13.77 9.72 -19.06
CA LEU A 3 12.82 9.56 -20.15
C LEU A 3 12.93 10.76 -21.10
N SER A 4 12.80 10.52 -22.40
CA SER A 4 12.66 11.57 -23.40
C SER A 4 11.38 12.39 -23.16
N PRO A 5 11.29 13.63 -23.68
CA PRO A 5 10.07 14.44 -23.56
C PRO A 5 8.80 13.74 -24.05
N VAL A 6 8.90 12.94 -25.12
CA VAL A 6 7.77 12.19 -25.68
C VAL A 6 7.35 11.06 -24.76
N GLU A 7 8.30 10.31 -24.20
CA GLU A 7 8.01 9.24 -23.24
C GLU A 7 7.39 9.80 -21.96
N ASN A 8 7.85 10.96 -21.48
CA ASN A 8 7.22 11.65 -20.35
C ASN A 8 5.79 12.08 -20.66
N LEU A 9 5.53 12.59 -21.88
CA LEU A 9 4.19 12.99 -22.29
C LEU A 9 3.24 11.78 -22.37
N LEU A 10 3.69 10.68 -22.97
CA LEU A 10 2.89 9.45 -23.09
C LEU A 10 2.62 8.82 -21.72
N LEU A 11 3.63 8.78 -20.85
CA LEU A 11 3.45 8.32 -19.47
C LEU A 11 2.45 9.22 -18.75
N GLY A 12 2.61 10.54 -18.83
CA GLY A 12 1.69 11.50 -18.22
C GLY A 12 0.24 11.31 -18.66
N SER A 13 -0.01 11.20 -19.98
CA SER A 13 -1.36 10.95 -20.52
C SER A 13 -1.97 9.66 -19.95
N ARG A 14 -1.19 8.57 -19.90
CA ARG A 14 -1.63 7.30 -19.34
C ARG A 14 -1.97 7.41 -17.85
N LEU A 15 -1.13 8.07 -17.07
CA LEU A 15 -1.38 8.20 -15.62
C LEU A 15 -2.65 9.01 -15.35
N GLU A 16 -2.93 10.05 -16.14
CA GLU A 16 -4.17 10.82 -16.02
C GLU A 16 -5.42 10.03 -16.47
N GLU A 17 -5.30 9.16 -17.47
CA GLU A 17 -6.36 8.21 -17.84
C GLU A 17 -6.67 7.26 -16.67
N ILE A 18 -5.65 6.69 -16.03
CA ILE A 18 -5.81 5.81 -14.86
C ILE A 18 -6.50 6.56 -13.72
N LYS A 19 -6.04 7.77 -13.38
CA LYS A 19 -6.65 8.57 -12.32
C LYS A 19 -8.12 8.88 -12.61
N THR A 20 -8.44 9.18 -13.87
CA THR A 20 -9.82 9.46 -14.29
C THR A 20 -10.68 8.21 -14.19
N GLY A 21 -10.17 7.04 -14.61
CA GLY A 21 -10.84 5.76 -14.46
C GLY A 21 -11.14 5.42 -13.01
N ILE A 22 -10.12 5.44 -12.15
CA ILE A 22 -10.27 5.19 -10.70
C ILE A 22 -11.27 6.17 -10.06
N ARG A 23 -11.18 7.47 -10.38
CA ARG A 23 -12.16 8.43 -9.84
C ARG A 23 -13.58 8.11 -10.29
N ASN A 24 -13.79 7.69 -11.54
CA ASN A 24 -15.12 7.31 -12.00
C ASN A 24 -15.64 6.06 -11.26
N ASP A 25 -14.81 5.02 -11.17
CA ASP A 25 -15.15 3.74 -10.54
C ASP A 25 -15.50 3.90 -9.05
N TYR A 26 -14.80 4.80 -8.35
CA TYR A 26 -14.94 4.99 -6.91
C TYR A 26 -15.66 6.31 -6.51
N SER A 27 -16.10 7.13 -7.46
CA SER A 27 -16.84 8.39 -7.20
C SER A 27 -18.12 8.19 -6.41
N SER A 28 -18.78 7.06 -6.62
CA SER A 28 -20.06 6.72 -5.98
C SER A 28 -19.90 6.14 -4.57
N CYS A 29 -18.67 5.91 -4.10
CA CYS A 29 -18.35 5.53 -2.73
C CYS A 29 -18.55 6.71 -1.76
N SER A 30 -19.73 7.32 -1.83
CA SER A 30 -20.24 8.49 -1.10
C SER A 30 -20.45 8.28 0.41
N LYS A 31 -19.83 7.25 0.99
CA LYS A 31 -19.86 6.96 2.42
C LYS A 31 -18.51 6.38 2.83
N PHE A 32 -17.50 7.23 2.94
CA PHE A 32 -16.22 6.85 3.55
C PHE A 32 -16.37 6.76 5.09
N GLU A 33 -17.30 5.93 5.56
CA GLU A 33 -17.08 5.24 6.84
C GLU A 33 -15.81 4.37 6.76
N THR A 34 -15.43 4.00 5.52
CA THR A 34 -14.18 3.33 5.18
C THR A 34 -12.97 4.14 5.64
N ARG A 35 -12.11 3.49 6.44
CA ARG A 35 -10.85 4.07 6.95
C ARG A 35 -9.63 3.33 6.48
N THR A 36 -9.83 2.16 5.87
CA THR A 36 -8.74 1.31 5.41
C THR A 36 -8.91 1.06 3.93
N PHE A 37 -7.90 1.41 3.15
CA PHE A 37 -7.84 1.15 1.72
C PHE A 37 -6.81 0.05 1.47
N ILE A 38 -7.22 -0.99 0.77
CA ILE A 38 -6.41 -2.17 0.47
C ILE A 38 -6.10 -2.16 -1.02
N PHE A 39 -4.81 -2.04 -1.35
CA PHE A 39 -4.30 -2.04 -2.72
C PHE A 39 -3.67 -3.41 -3.00
N PRO A 40 -4.35 -4.28 -3.78
CA PRO A 40 -3.81 -5.57 -4.14
C PRO A 40 -2.56 -5.43 -5.02
N GLY A 41 -1.79 -6.52 -5.12
CA GLY A 41 -0.64 -6.60 -6.01
C GLY A 41 -1.02 -6.75 -7.48
N ALA A 42 -0.04 -7.10 -8.31
CA ALA A 42 -0.24 -7.22 -9.76
C ALA A 42 -1.32 -8.26 -10.12
N GLY A 43 -1.53 -9.30 -9.31
CA GLY A 43 -2.56 -10.33 -9.56
C GLY A 43 -4.00 -9.80 -9.50
N GLY A 44 -4.20 -8.64 -8.85
CA GLY A 44 -5.52 -8.13 -8.46
C GLY A 44 -6.03 -8.82 -7.20
N VAL A 45 -7.35 -8.84 -7.06
CA VAL A 45 -8.03 -9.43 -5.90
C VAL A 45 -7.98 -10.95 -5.94
N ASP A 46 -7.64 -11.56 -4.81
CA ASP A 46 -7.67 -13.00 -4.57
C ASP A 46 -8.28 -13.31 -3.19
N ALA A 47 -8.35 -14.60 -2.85
CA ALA A 47 -8.96 -15.06 -1.60
C ALA A 47 -8.26 -14.55 -0.33
N LEU A 48 -6.96 -14.22 -0.37
CA LEU A 48 -6.23 -13.67 0.77
C LEU A 48 -6.52 -12.17 0.93
N VAL A 49 -6.67 -11.43 -0.17
CA VAL A 49 -7.11 -10.03 -0.15
C VAL A 49 -8.54 -9.94 0.41
N GLU A 50 -9.43 -10.83 -0.03
CA GLU A 50 -10.81 -10.93 0.48
C GLU A 50 -10.82 -11.31 1.97
N GLU A 51 -9.98 -12.27 2.39
CA GLU A 51 -9.83 -12.62 3.80
C GLU A 51 -9.38 -11.43 4.64
N LEU A 52 -8.41 -10.65 4.15
CA LEU A 52 -7.96 -9.43 4.83
C LEU A 52 -9.11 -8.42 4.97
N GLN A 53 -9.83 -8.15 3.89
CA GLN A 53 -10.97 -7.21 3.92
C GLN A 53 -12.03 -7.66 4.92
N ALA A 54 -12.38 -8.96 4.93
CA ALA A 54 -13.37 -9.51 5.86
C ALA A 54 -13.00 -9.32 7.34
N ARG A 55 -11.71 -9.21 7.65
CA ARG A 55 -11.19 -8.99 9.01
C ARG A 55 -10.97 -7.52 9.36
N LYS A 56 -11.04 -6.63 8.37
CA LYS A 56 -10.89 -5.17 8.54
C LYS A 56 -12.25 -4.52 8.28
N PRO A 57 -13.15 -4.43 9.28
CA PRO A 57 -14.42 -3.76 9.10
C PRO A 57 -14.17 -2.31 8.68
N ASN A 58 -15.01 -1.78 7.79
CA ASN A 58 -14.84 -0.45 7.19
C ASN A 58 -13.54 -0.35 6.35
N SER A 59 -13.23 -1.41 5.60
CA SER A 59 -12.18 -1.39 4.59
C SER A 59 -12.72 -1.53 3.17
N MET A 60 -11.99 -0.98 2.21
CA MET A 60 -12.29 -1.03 0.79
C MET A 60 -11.11 -1.64 0.06
N ILE A 61 -11.39 -2.65 -0.76
CA ILE A 61 -10.44 -3.10 -1.77
C ILE A 61 -10.52 -2.14 -2.95
N VAL A 62 -9.38 -1.57 -3.32
CA VAL A 62 -9.22 -0.79 -4.55
C VAL A 62 -8.72 -1.74 -5.62
N ASP A 63 -9.63 -2.44 -6.31
CA ASP A 63 -9.23 -3.26 -7.46
C ASP A 63 -8.83 -2.33 -8.62
N TRP A 64 -7.59 -2.48 -9.06
CA TRP A 64 -6.98 -1.70 -10.14
C TRP A 64 -6.39 -2.58 -11.23
N LYS A 65 -6.75 -3.87 -11.26
CA LYS A 65 -6.22 -4.86 -12.21
C LYS A 65 -6.39 -4.45 -13.66
N GLU A 66 -7.48 -3.77 -14.00
CA GLU A 66 -7.77 -3.28 -15.36
C GLU A 66 -6.83 -2.15 -15.80
N TYR A 67 -6.32 -1.37 -14.84
CA TYR A 67 -5.39 -0.26 -15.09
C TYR A 67 -3.92 -0.70 -15.12
N ARG A 68 -3.64 -1.93 -14.66
CA ARG A 68 -2.29 -2.48 -14.58
C ARG A 68 -1.67 -2.62 -15.96
N GLY A 69 -0.57 -1.91 -16.20
CA GLY A 69 0.25 -2.09 -17.38
C GLY A 69 1.21 -3.27 -17.27
N SER A 70 2.39 -3.11 -17.87
CA SER A 70 3.45 -4.12 -17.83
C SER A 70 4.17 -4.12 -16.48
N ILE A 71 5.01 -5.12 -16.22
CA ILE A 71 5.90 -5.15 -15.03
C ILE A 71 6.74 -3.87 -14.90
N LEU A 72 7.14 -3.25 -16.02
CA LEU A 72 7.93 -2.01 -16.02
C LEU A 72 7.13 -0.78 -15.64
N THR A 73 5.83 -0.75 -15.93
CA THR A 73 4.94 0.40 -15.69
C THR A 73 4.06 0.22 -14.46
N ALA A 74 3.93 -0.99 -13.93
CA ALA A 74 3.02 -1.31 -12.83
C ALA A 74 3.26 -0.46 -11.57
N SER A 75 4.51 -0.08 -11.29
CA SER A 75 4.84 0.84 -10.18
C SER A 75 4.29 2.25 -10.42
N PHE A 76 4.39 2.78 -11.64
CA PHE A 76 3.85 4.10 -12.01
C PHE A 76 2.31 4.06 -12.05
N ASP A 77 1.75 3.01 -12.64
CA ASP A 77 0.30 2.82 -12.72
C ASP A 77 -0.31 2.71 -11.32
N SER A 78 0.32 1.93 -10.42
CA SER A 78 -0.09 1.80 -9.02
C SER A 78 0.03 3.13 -8.26
N GLU A 79 1.11 3.90 -8.45
CA GLU A 79 1.24 5.23 -7.84
C GLU A 79 0.09 6.17 -8.24
N ALA A 80 -0.30 6.18 -9.51
CA ALA A 80 -1.41 6.98 -10.01
C ALA A 80 -2.77 6.55 -9.42
N VAL A 81 -2.99 5.25 -9.22
CA VAL A 81 -4.17 4.73 -8.49
C VAL A 81 -4.20 5.30 -7.07
N GLY A 82 -3.07 5.30 -6.37
CA GLY A 82 -2.96 5.85 -5.02
C GLY A 82 -3.26 7.35 -4.95
N GLU A 83 -2.74 8.14 -5.90
CA GLU A 83 -3.02 9.58 -5.99
C GLU A 83 -4.52 9.84 -6.19
N ALA A 84 -5.16 9.10 -7.11
CA ALA A 84 -6.60 9.24 -7.37
C ALA A 84 -7.46 8.92 -6.13
N ILE A 85 -7.13 7.85 -5.40
CA ILE A 85 -7.84 7.52 -4.15
C ILE A 85 -7.62 8.59 -3.09
N ALA A 86 -6.40 9.13 -2.97
CA ALA A 86 -6.15 10.23 -2.03
C ALA A 86 -6.94 11.49 -2.36
N GLU A 87 -7.09 11.84 -3.64
CA GLU A 87 -7.93 12.97 -4.07
C GLU A 87 -9.38 12.76 -3.62
N LEU A 88 -9.97 11.58 -3.85
CA LEU A 88 -11.33 11.25 -3.41
C LEU A 88 -11.49 11.34 -1.88
N VAL A 89 -10.49 10.86 -1.13
CA VAL A 89 -10.46 10.98 0.33
C VAL A 89 -10.47 12.46 0.75
N LEU A 90 -9.62 13.29 0.15
CA LEU A 90 -9.52 14.71 0.47
C LEU A 90 -10.79 15.49 0.10
N GLU A 91 -11.43 15.16 -1.03
CA GLU A 91 -12.72 15.72 -1.44
C GLU A 91 -13.80 15.40 -0.41
N THR A 92 -13.84 14.15 0.06
CA THR A 92 -14.80 13.71 1.08
C THR A 92 -14.61 14.49 2.39
N ILE A 93 -13.37 14.63 2.86
CA ILE A 93 -13.05 15.42 4.07
C ILE A 93 -13.48 16.88 3.91
N SER A 94 -13.20 17.46 2.74
CA SER A 94 -13.51 18.87 2.46
C SER A 94 -15.02 19.14 2.45
N ASN A 95 -15.84 18.13 2.13
CA ASN A 95 -17.30 18.23 2.11
C ASN A 95 -17.96 18.10 3.51
N GLY A 96 -17.16 18.05 4.58
CA GLY A 96 -17.66 18.12 5.96
C GLY A 96 -17.94 16.76 6.61
N ASP A 97 -17.52 15.66 5.98
CA ASP A 97 -17.47 14.37 6.67
C ASP A 97 -16.39 14.44 7.75
N ASN A 98 -16.81 14.27 9.01
CA ASN A 98 -15.89 14.19 10.13
C ASN A 98 -15.02 12.94 9.95
N LEU A 99 -13.82 13.11 9.41
CA LEU A 99 -12.83 12.05 9.48
C LEU A 99 -12.57 11.79 10.96
N GLN A 100 -12.71 10.53 11.39
CA GLN A 100 -12.05 10.14 12.64
C GLN A 100 -10.55 10.38 12.46
N ASN A 101 -9.84 10.62 13.56
CA ASN A 101 -8.45 11.08 13.62
C ASN A 101 -7.41 10.14 12.95
N SER A 102 -7.79 9.15 12.13
CA SER A 102 -6.88 8.21 11.49
C SER A 102 -7.42 7.62 10.18
N ILE A 103 -6.52 7.42 9.22
CA ILE A 103 -6.74 6.69 7.97
C ILE A 103 -5.60 5.68 7.74
N GLN A 104 -5.91 4.54 7.12
CA GLN A 104 -4.97 3.46 6.85
C GLN A 104 -4.92 3.12 5.36
N PHE A 105 -3.71 2.97 4.84
CA PHE A 105 -3.44 2.48 3.50
C PHE A 105 -2.61 1.21 3.59
N ILE A 106 -3.09 0.13 2.98
CA ILE A 106 -2.45 -1.18 2.98
C ILE A 106 -2.06 -1.52 1.54
N GLY A 107 -0.77 -1.66 1.28
CA GLY A 107 -0.25 -2.03 -0.03
C GLY A 107 0.35 -3.42 -0.02
N ILE A 108 -0.06 -4.25 -0.98
CA ILE A 108 0.42 -5.62 -1.15
C ILE A 108 1.31 -5.67 -2.39
N SER A 109 2.55 -6.16 -2.27
CA SER A 109 3.46 -6.26 -3.42
C SER A 109 3.63 -4.89 -4.13
N VAL A 110 3.43 -4.82 -5.44
CA VAL A 110 3.42 -3.56 -6.21
C VAL A 110 2.30 -2.59 -5.79
N GLY A 111 1.22 -3.06 -5.15
CA GLY A 111 0.22 -2.20 -4.51
C GLY A 111 0.79 -1.32 -3.39
N GLY A 112 2.00 -1.61 -2.92
CA GLY A 112 2.79 -0.73 -2.05
C GLY A 112 2.99 0.67 -2.62
N PHE A 113 3.12 0.82 -3.94
CA PHE A 113 3.24 2.13 -4.59
C PHE A 113 1.96 2.96 -4.44
N ALA A 114 0.78 2.37 -4.70
CA ALA A 114 -0.50 3.02 -4.48
C ALA A 114 -0.68 3.43 -3.01
N ALA A 115 -0.45 2.50 -2.08
CA ALA A 115 -0.61 2.78 -0.65
C ALA A 115 0.32 3.90 -0.16
N ASN A 116 1.60 3.86 -0.55
CA ASN A 116 2.56 4.89 -0.17
C ASN A 116 2.25 6.25 -0.81
N SER A 117 1.79 6.25 -2.07
CA SER A 117 1.39 7.47 -2.76
C SER A 117 0.19 8.12 -2.09
N ALA A 118 -0.85 7.33 -1.80
CA ALA A 118 -2.05 7.80 -1.14
C ALA A 118 -1.73 8.39 0.25
N ALA A 119 -0.95 7.65 1.04
CA ALA A 119 -0.47 8.12 2.34
C ALA A 119 0.30 9.44 2.23
N THR A 120 1.18 9.56 1.23
CA THR A 120 1.97 10.78 1.00
C THR A 120 1.09 11.98 0.69
N VAL A 121 0.14 11.85 -0.23
CA VAL A 121 -0.76 12.94 -0.64
C VAL A 121 -1.62 13.38 0.55
N VAL A 122 -2.26 12.44 1.23
CA VAL A 122 -3.14 12.74 2.38
C VAL A 122 -2.36 13.35 3.54
N HIS A 123 -1.21 12.78 3.92
CA HIS A 123 -0.39 13.30 5.01
C HIS A 123 0.12 14.72 4.72
N ARG A 124 0.59 14.98 3.51
CA ARG A 124 1.03 16.33 3.08
C ARG A 124 -0.09 17.36 3.17
N HIS A 125 -1.29 16.98 2.73
CA HIS A 125 -2.41 17.91 2.68
C HIS A 125 -2.97 18.20 4.09
N LEU A 126 -3.10 17.19 4.93
CA LEU A 126 -3.81 17.31 6.22
C LEU A 126 -2.88 17.49 7.41
N THR A 127 -1.71 16.87 7.40
CA THR A 127 -0.93 16.61 8.63
C THR A 127 0.38 17.40 8.68
N GLU A 128 1.08 17.57 7.55
CA GLU A 128 2.39 18.25 7.55
C GLU A 128 2.34 19.68 8.10
N ASN A 129 1.27 20.41 7.78
CA ASN A 129 1.08 21.78 8.27
C ASN A 129 0.18 21.87 9.52
N ASN A 130 -0.51 20.78 9.88
CA ASN A 130 -1.41 20.72 11.02
C ASN A 130 -1.31 19.34 11.71
N PRO A 131 -0.22 19.06 12.44
CA PRO A 131 -0.05 17.78 13.11
C PRO A 131 -1.21 17.47 14.06
N GLY A 132 -1.70 16.22 14.04
CA GLY A 132 -2.79 15.77 14.90
C GLY A 132 -4.20 15.94 14.33
N ILE A 133 -4.37 16.48 13.12
CA ILE A 133 -5.66 16.47 12.41
C ILE A 133 -6.05 15.05 12.00
N CYS A 134 -5.11 14.29 11.44
CA CYS A 134 -5.35 12.94 10.97
C CYS A 134 -4.05 12.14 11.03
N ASP A 135 -4.09 10.96 11.65
CA ASP A 135 -3.01 10.00 11.66
C ASP A 135 -3.07 9.16 10.39
N VAL A 136 -2.00 9.21 9.59
CA VAL A 136 -1.90 8.44 8.35
C VAL A 136 -1.07 7.19 8.62
N HIS A 137 -1.70 6.02 8.59
CA HIS A 137 -1.07 4.73 8.81
C HIS A 137 -0.80 4.02 7.48
N LEU A 138 0.45 3.68 7.24
CA LEU A 138 0.86 2.88 6.08
C LEU A 138 1.22 1.46 6.52
N VAL A 139 0.66 0.46 5.87
CA VAL A 139 1.03 -0.95 6.02
C VAL A 139 1.47 -1.48 4.67
N LEU A 140 2.65 -2.09 4.63
CA LEU A 140 3.25 -2.66 3.43
C LEU A 140 3.46 -4.15 3.64
N LEU A 141 2.79 -4.95 2.83
CA LEU A 141 2.79 -6.41 2.90
C LEU A 141 3.63 -6.92 1.72
N ASP A 142 4.87 -7.30 2.04
CA ASP A 142 5.90 -7.73 1.11
C ASP A 142 6.06 -6.78 -0.10
N PRO A 143 6.36 -5.49 0.13
CA PRO A 143 6.29 -4.48 -0.92
C PRO A 143 7.34 -4.69 -2.02
N PHE A 144 6.91 -4.66 -3.27
CA PHE A 144 7.84 -4.57 -4.41
C PHE A 144 8.47 -3.18 -4.43
N CYS A 145 9.80 -3.08 -4.54
CA CYS A 145 10.50 -1.80 -4.41
C CYS A 145 11.07 -1.25 -5.72
N GLY A 146 11.05 -2.02 -6.80
CA GLY A 146 11.52 -1.58 -8.11
C GLY A 146 10.59 -0.57 -8.79
N ARG A 147 11.16 0.51 -9.34
CA ARG A 147 10.39 1.52 -10.09
C ARG A 147 11.00 1.80 -11.47
N GLY A 148 10.80 0.90 -12.42
CA GLY A 148 11.28 1.05 -13.81
C GLY A 148 12.74 1.55 -13.87
N VAL A 149 12.96 2.68 -14.55
CA VAL A 149 14.28 3.31 -14.71
C VAL A 149 14.83 3.99 -13.45
N ALA A 150 14.00 4.23 -12.43
CA ALA A 150 14.46 4.77 -11.14
C ALA A 150 15.21 3.72 -10.31
N GLY A 151 15.22 2.45 -10.76
CA GLY A 151 16.03 1.39 -10.19
C GLY A 151 15.31 0.52 -9.17
N PRO A 152 15.99 -0.53 -8.66
CA PRO A 152 15.41 -1.51 -7.74
C PRO A 152 15.16 -0.97 -6.33
N ASN A 153 15.77 0.16 -5.96
CA ASN A 153 15.80 0.66 -4.58
C ASN A 153 14.77 1.76 -4.28
N TYR A 154 13.90 2.10 -5.24
CA TYR A 154 12.97 3.21 -5.06
C TYR A 154 12.11 3.04 -3.80
N GLY A 155 11.51 1.87 -3.60
CA GLY A 155 10.70 1.60 -2.40
C GLY A 155 11.50 1.76 -1.11
N ARG A 156 12.72 1.23 -1.06
CA ARG A 156 13.64 1.37 0.09
C ARG A 156 13.93 2.81 0.48
N GLU A 157 14.02 3.70 -0.50
CA GLU A 157 14.34 5.11 -0.29
C GLU A 157 13.12 5.99 0.04
N ASN A 158 11.91 5.54 -0.33
CA ASN A 158 10.72 6.40 -0.34
C ASN A 158 9.54 5.88 0.51
N PHE A 159 9.38 4.57 0.65
CA PHE A 159 8.22 3.99 1.31
C PHE A 159 8.20 4.32 2.81
N GLY A 160 7.07 4.83 3.30
CA GLY A 160 6.90 5.22 4.71
C GLY A 160 7.43 6.61 5.06
N LYS A 161 7.99 7.36 4.10
CA LYS A 161 8.52 8.70 4.33
C LYS A 161 7.46 9.66 4.89
N HIS A 162 6.26 9.67 4.30
CA HIS A 162 5.17 10.60 4.59
C HIS A 162 3.93 9.89 5.20
N ALA A 163 4.14 9.17 6.30
CA ALA A 163 3.07 8.58 7.10
C ALA A 163 3.33 8.80 8.59
N THR A 164 2.28 8.95 9.40
CA THR A 164 2.41 9.01 10.87
C THR A 164 3.06 7.74 11.39
N THR A 165 2.61 6.58 10.91
CA THR A 165 3.26 5.28 11.16
C THR A 165 3.41 4.52 9.86
N ALA A 166 4.53 3.79 9.72
CA ALA A 166 4.76 2.91 8.59
C ALA A 166 5.19 1.54 9.10
N LEU A 167 4.42 0.50 8.75
CA LEU A 167 4.67 -0.90 9.06
C LEU A 167 5.02 -1.62 7.76
N GLN A 168 6.08 -2.42 7.81
CA GLN A 168 6.39 -3.43 6.81
C GLN A 168 6.23 -4.80 7.46
N ILE A 169 5.57 -5.72 6.76
CA ILE A 169 5.62 -7.14 7.07
C ILE A 169 6.22 -7.83 5.85
N LEU A 170 7.28 -8.61 6.05
CA LEU A 170 8.02 -9.25 4.97
C LEU A 170 8.43 -10.67 5.34
N ASN A 171 8.79 -11.47 4.35
CA ASN A 171 9.62 -12.65 4.53
C ASN A 171 10.88 -12.56 3.68
N THR A 172 12.04 -12.73 4.31
CA THR A 172 13.37 -12.57 3.69
C THR A 172 13.72 -13.66 2.70
N ASP A 173 12.97 -14.77 2.71
CA ASP A 173 13.11 -15.89 1.79
C ASP A 173 12.16 -15.80 0.57
N ASP A 174 11.52 -14.64 0.36
CA ASP A 174 10.72 -14.40 -0.84
C ASP A 174 11.60 -14.44 -2.11
N PRO A 175 11.27 -15.25 -3.12
CA PRO A 175 12.00 -15.29 -4.39
C PRO A 175 11.78 -14.06 -5.28
N VAL A 176 10.80 -13.20 -5.00
CA VAL A 176 10.57 -11.99 -5.81
C VAL A 176 11.70 -10.98 -5.57
N PRO A 177 12.30 -10.39 -6.62
CA PRO A 177 13.33 -9.38 -6.42
C PRO A 177 12.79 -8.14 -5.71
N THR A 178 13.60 -7.56 -4.82
CA THR A 178 13.35 -6.26 -4.16
C THR A 178 12.22 -6.23 -3.12
N THR A 179 11.70 -7.38 -2.70
CA THR A 179 10.65 -7.53 -1.68
C THR A 179 11.21 -8.04 -0.34
N ASN A 180 12.36 -8.70 -0.39
CA ASN A 180 12.98 -9.41 0.72
C ASN A 180 13.92 -8.57 1.61
N GLU A 181 13.90 -7.24 1.47
CA GLU A 181 14.74 -6.33 2.26
C GLU A 181 13.92 -5.48 3.24
N VAL A 182 14.52 -5.20 4.40
CA VAL A 182 13.98 -4.28 5.39
C VAL A 182 13.98 -2.85 4.85
N LEU A 183 12.83 -2.17 4.94
CA LEU A 183 12.66 -0.77 4.61
C LEU A 183 13.09 0.12 5.79
N PRO A 184 14.08 1.00 5.63
CA PRO A 184 14.65 1.79 6.74
C PRO A 184 13.68 2.81 7.33
N LEU A 185 12.64 3.19 6.60
CA LEU A 185 11.62 4.17 7.02
C LEU A 185 10.36 3.52 7.60
N CYS A 186 10.34 2.19 7.73
CA CYS A 186 9.24 1.43 8.32
C CYS A 186 9.70 0.73 9.61
N TYR A 187 8.77 0.45 10.51
CA TYR A 187 8.95 -0.63 11.47
C TYR A 187 8.70 -1.94 10.75
N CYS A 188 9.60 -2.89 10.87
CA CYS A 188 9.54 -4.15 10.15
C CYS A 188 9.17 -5.28 11.10
N ILE A 189 8.21 -6.12 10.69
CA ILE A 189 7.95 -7.43 11.27
C ILE A 189 8.40 -8.46 10.24
N ASP A 190 9.49 -9.15 10.55
CA ASP A 190 10.00 -10.24 9.75
C ASP A 190 9.30 -11.53 10.17
N VAL A 191 8.52 -12.09 9.25
CA VAL A 191 7.71 -13.30 9.45
C VAL A 191 8.30 -14.52 8.76
N THR A 192 9.59 -14.46 8.38
CA THR A 192 10.29 -15.56 7.70
C THR A 192 10.22 -16.85 8.49
N ASP A 193 10.45 -16.78 9.80
CA ASP A 193 10.56 -17.94 10.70
C ASP A 193 9.30 -18.15 11.55
N ALA A 194 8.21 -17.43 11.25
CA ALA A 194 6.97 -17.54 12.01
C ALA A 194 6.44 -18.98 12.00
N PRO A 195 6.12 -19.58 13.17
CA PRO A 195 5.76 -20.99 13.26
C PRO A 195 4.52 -21.34 12.42
N GLU A 196 3.60 -20.38 12.26
CA GLU A 196 2.39 -20.51 11.46
C GLU A 196 2.67 -20.72 9.97
N LYS A 197 3.84 -20.25 9.46
CA LYS A 197 4.25 -20.39 8.06
C LYS A 197 4.34 -21.85 7.64
N LYS A 198 4.68 -22.77 8.56
CA LYS A 198 4.81 -24.21 8.28
C LYS A 198 3.50 -24.85 7.81
N ASN A 199 2.38 -24.28 8.22
CA ASN A 199 1.04 -24.76 7.87
C ASN A 199 0.37 -23.88 6.79
N PHE A 200 1.10 -22.92 6.22
CA PHE A 200 0.57 -22.05 5.18
C PHE A 200 0.42 -22.83 3.87
N VAL A 201 -0.78 -22.81 3.32
CA VAL A 201 -1.10 -23.43 2.03
C VAL A 201 -1.19 -22.32 0.99
N LEU A 202 -0.35 -22.42 -0.05
CA LEU A 202 -0.35 -21.49 -1.17
C LEU A 202 -1.63 -21.63 -1.99
N LEU A 203 -2.15 -20.49 -2.45
CA LEU A 203 -3.22 -20.49 -3.45
C LEU A 203 -2.67 -20.99 -4.81
N PRO A 204 -3.50 -21.58 -5.67
CA PRO A 204 -3.08 -22.00 -7.01
C PRO A 204 -2.47 -20.83 -7.80
N GLY A 205 -1.24 -20.99 -8.27
CA GLY A 205 -0.53 -19.97 -9.06
C GLY A 205 0.15 -18.88 -8.23
N ASP A 206 0.10 -18.98 -6.90
CA ASP A 206 0.73 -18.05 -5.97
C ASP A 206 2.12 -18.54 -5.53
N SER A 207 2.81 -17.73 -4.73
CA SER A 207 4.14 -18.03 -4.19
C SER A 207 4.24 -17.62 -2.73
N MET A 208 5.38 -17.89 -2.09
CA MET A 208 5.64 -17.48 -0.71
C MET A 208 5.54 -15.97 -0.48
N HIS A 209 5.54 -15.17 -1.56
CA HIS A 209 5.26 -13.74 -1.56
C HIS A 209 3.91 -13.36 -0.91
N SER A 210 2.93 -14.27 -0.86
CA SER A 210 1.64 -14.00 -0.20
C SER A 210 1.63 -14.29 1.29
N TRP A 211 2.71 -14.84 1.85
CA TRP A 211 2.80 -15.17 3.27
C TRP A 211 2.66 -13.95 4.19
N PRO A 212 3.31 -12.79 3.93
CA PRO A 212 3.14 -11.60 4.77
C PRO A 212 1.70 -11.08 4.79
N LEU A 213 0.99 -11.18 3.66
CA LEU A 213 -0.43 -10.88 3.59
C LEU A 213 -1.26 -11.84 4.46
N ALA A 214 -1.05 -13.14 4.31
CA ALA A 214 -1.75 -14.14 5.10
C ALA A 214 -1.46 -13.99 6.60
N TYR A 215 -0.20 -13.71 6.96
CA TYR A 215 0.20 -13.47 8.35
C TYR A 215 -0.51 -12.25 8.94
N TYR A 216 -0.50 -11.13 8.20
CA TYR A 216 -1.15 -9.91 8.62
C TYR A 216 -2.66 -10.09 8.81
N ALA A 217 -3.32 -10.75 7.86
CA ALA A 217 -4.75 -11.02 7.97
C ALA A 217 -5.08 -11.91 9.18
N ARG A 218 -4.29 -12.97 9.42
CA ARG A 218 -4.69 -14.05 10.35
C ARG A 218 -4.19 -13.86 11.77
N TYR A 219 -2.99 -13.29 11.94
CA TYR A 219 -2.25 -13.35 13.21
C TYR A 219 -1.85 -11.97 13.74
N TYR A 220 -1.74 -10.96 12.88
CA TYR A 220 -1.41 -9.62 13.33
C TYR A 220 -2.64 -8.94 13.93
N ASN A 221 -2.63 -8.78 15.25
CA ASN A 221 -3.61 -7.95 15.93
C ASN A 221 -3.05 -6.52 16.08
N GLU A 222 -3.75 -5.56 15.48
CA GLU A 222 -3.53 -4.14 15.77
C GLU A 222 -4.13 -3.85 17.14
N ASP A 223 -3.40 -4.12 18.22
CA ASP A 223 -3.81 -3.56 19.50
C ASP A 223 -3.82 -2.03 19.36
N SER A 224 -4.98 -1.44 19.70
CA SER A 224 -5.38 -0.04 19.53
C SER A 224 -4.53 0.98 20.31
N ALA A 225 -3.38 0.56 20.82
CA ALA A 225 -2.45 1.34 21.63
C ALA A 225 -1.01 1.20 21.15
N THR A 226 -0.79 0.85 19.87
CA THR A 226 0.58 0.73 19.37
C THR A 226 1.18 2.13 19.24
N PRO A 227 2.15 2.53 20.09
CA PRO A 227 2.82 3.82 19.98
C PRO A 227 3.51 3.93 18.62
N LEU A 228 3.81 5.16 18.18
CA LEU A 228 4.64 5.48 17.02
C LEU A 228 5.65 4.36 16.74
N LEU A 229 5.36 3.55 15.72
CA LEU A 229 6.17 2.40 15.39
C LEU A 229 7.60 2.87 15.08
N PRO A 230 8.63 2.37 15.79
CA PRO A 230 9.97 2.94 15.66
C PRO A 230 10.56 2.55 14.31
N ARG A 231 10.65 3.53 13.39
CA ARG A 231 11.19 3.35 12.04
C ARG A 231 12.61 2.77 12.10
N GLY A 232 12.91 1.85 11.18
CA GLY A 232 14.21 1.17 11.09
C GLY A 232 14.44 0.08 12.13
N LYS A 233 13.44 -0.24 12.98
CA LYS A 233 13.50 -1.40 13.87
C LYS A 233 12.88 -2.62 13.21
N VAL A 234 13.45 -3.78 13.52
CA VAL A 234 12.98 -5.08 13.04
C VAL A 234 12.57 -5.93 14.25
N LYS A 235 11.39 -6.53 14.17
CA LYS A 235 10.91 -7.58 15.07
C LYS A 235 10.89 -8.89 14.30
N ILE A 236 11.67 -9.86 14.75
CA ILE A 236 11.64 -11.23 14.23
C ILE A 236 10.50 -12.00 14.93
N VAL A 237 9.70 -12.72 14.14
CA VAL A 237 8.71 -13.67 14.64
C VAL A 237 9.29 -15.08 14.51
N SER A 238 9.43 -15.80 15.62
CA SER A 238 10.01 -17.15 15.69
C SER A 238 9.33 -18.04 16.72
#